data_AF-A0A165GVE9-F1
#
_entry.id   AF-A0A165GVE9-F1
#
_cell.length_a   1.000
_cell.length_b   1.000
_cell.length_c   1.000
_cell.angle_alpha   90.00
_cell.angle_beta   90.00
_cell.angle_gamma   90.00
#
_symmetry.space_group_name_H-M   'P 1'
#
loop_
_entity.id
_entity.type
_entity.pdbx_description
1 polymer ?
#
loop_
_entity_poly.entity_id
_entity_poly.type
_entity_poly.pdbx_seq_one_letter_code
_entity_poly.pdbx_strand_id
1 'polypeptide(L)'
;MRKLSLIMVALFSVLFLAACGSSSASEEKSGTAGGQDSQSDWPEKIRFAATGIEGLEQLQLEFEPFREKLEEVLGLEVEFFALSDRATAVTALEYDQVDMVMSGGAEYVMMRAADENTQPVAALTRPGYLPLIIAHADSGIETIGDLKGKRIAMDSVGSTSAYLMPSKMLVDAGFDLDRDIESYLLGDAMYEAFLAKETDAMTITRLNYEEMIEEEGEGLFTVVAEGQELPNDLIVASPHLPESFIQHLQDTILENKEALLEQILITGENDKFADSEFVAAEDSDYDGLRDAYEALGIDYQ
;
A
#
# COMPACT_ATOMS: atom_id res chain seq x y z
N MET A 1 -62.83 -16.51 34.31
CA MET A 1 -64.07 -15.75 34.59
C MET A 1 -63.76 -14.65 35.58
N ARG A 2 -64.18 -13.42 35.24
CA ARG A 2 -63.98 -12.15 35.96
C ARG A 2 -64.60 -12.14 37.36
N LYS A 3 -64.01 -11.31 38.25
CA LYS A 3 -64.62 -10.34 39.21
C LYS A 3 -63.56 -10.03 40.28
N LEU A 4 -62.81 -8.92 40.26
CA LEU A 4 -63.15 -7.52 40.57
C LEU A 4 -64.00 -7.32 41.84
N SER A 5 -63.37 -6.75 42.88
CA SER A 5 -63.89 -5.91 44.00
C SER A 5 -62.89 -6.01 45.17
N LEU A 6 -62.54 -5.01 45.97
CA LEU A 6 -62.96 -3.62 46.12
C LEU A 6 -61.86 -2.91 46.92
N ILE A 7 -61.69 -1.61 46.69
CA ILE A 7 -60.81 -0.68 47.41
C ILE A 7 -61.32 -0.46 48.84
N MET A 8 -60.43 -0.43 49.84
CA MET A 8 -60.66 0.24 51.11
C MET A 8 -59.41 1.00 51.56
N VAL A 9 -59.53 2.31 51.51
CA VAL A 9 -58.58 3.33 51.99
C VAL A 9 -58.58 3.34 53.51
N ALA A 10 -57.40 3.29 54.14
CA ALA A 10 -57.23 3.70 55.52
C ALA A 10 -55.96 4.55 55.64
N LEU A 11 -56.23 5.84 55.82
CA LEU A 11 -55.36 6.96 56.11
C LEU A 11 -54.64 6.73 57.46
N PHE A 12 -53.32 6.77 57.50
CA PHE A 12 -52.60 7.08 58.75
C PHE A 12 -51.41 7.99 58.44
N SER A 13 -51.59 9.25 58.83
CA SER A 13 -50.59 10.31 58.82
C SER A 13 -49.81 10.32 60.14
N VAL A 14 -48.81 11.21 60.19
CA VAL A 14 -48.00 11.65 61.35
C VAL A 14 -46.80 10.72 61.60
N LEU A 15 -45.52 11.15 61.48
CA LEU A 15 -44.87 12.27 62.14
C LEU A 15 -43.60 12.74 61.38
N PHE A 16 -43.42 14.05 61.32
CA PHE A 16 -42.18 14.76 60.98
C PHE A 16 -41.10 14.50 62.04
N LEU A 17 -39.88 14.20 61.59
CA LEU A 17 -38.65 14.54 62.31
C LEU A 17 -37.73 15.25 61.32
N ALA A 18 -37.76 16.58 61.39
CA ALA A 18 -36.76 17.44 60.80
C ALA A 18 -35.47 17.30 61.64
N ALA A 19 -34.43 16.73 61.05
CA ALA A 19 -33.06 16.83 61.55
C ALA A 19 -32.32 17.83 60.67
N CYS A 20 -32.12 19.04 61.18
CA CYS A 20 -31.19 20.01 60.62
C CYS A 20 -29.77 19.55 60.94
N GLY A 21 -29.04 19.12 59.92
CA GLY A 21 -27.58 18.94 59.94
C GLY A 21 -26.96 19.83 58.86
N SER A 22 -26.10 20.74 59.28
CA SER A 22 -25.52 21.82 58.49
C SER A 22 -24.46 21.39 57.48
N SER A 23 -24.36 22.19 56.41
CA SER A 23 -23.19 22.51 55.59
C SER A 23 -22.57 21.40 54.72
N SER A 24 -22.92 21.39 53.43
CA SER A 24 -22.06 21.95 52.35
C SER A 24 -22.76 21.74 51.00
N ALA A 25 -22.81 22.82 50.23
CA ALA A 25 -23.38 22.83 48.88
C ALA A 25 -22.51 22.01 47.93
N SER A 26 -23.14 21.18 47.09
CA SER A 26 -22.60 20.82 45.78
C SER A 26 -23.76 20.81 44.79
N GLU A 27 -23.60 21.66 43.78
CA GLU A 27 -24.53 21.91 42.68
C GLU A 27 -24.75 20.64 41.85
N GLU A 28 -25.99 20.45 41.42
CA GLU A 28 -26.30 19.63 40.27
C GLU A 28 -25.52 20.14 39.05
N LYS A 29 -24.64 19.31 38.51
CA LYS A 29 -24.30 19.32 37.08
C LYS A 29 -24.73 17.98 36.49
N SER A 30 -25.86 18.03 35.80
CA SER A 30 -26.23 17.08 34.75
C SER A 30 -25.09 17.01 33.72
N GLY A 31 -24.25 16.00 33.84
CA GLY A 31 -23.21 15.66 32.88
C GLY A 31 -23.69 14.55 31.95
N THR A 32 -24.16 14.94 30.77
CA THR A 32 -24.01 14.13 29.55
C THR A 32 -22.62 14.39 29.00
N ALA A 33 -21.71 13.42 29.13
CA ALA A 33 -20.55 13.17 28.25
C ALA A 33 -19.69 12.05 28.86
N GLY A 34 -19.37 11.04 28.06
CA GLY A 34 -18.49 9.94 28.42
C GLY A 34 -18.56 8.80 27.42
N GLY A 35 -18.31 9.11 26.13
CA GLY A 35 -17.92 8.09 25.17
C GLY A 35 -16.47 7.75 25.42
N GLN A 36 -16.20 6.57 25.99
CA GLN A 36 -14.88 5.98 26.13
C GLN A 36 -15.06 4.46 26.12
N ASP A 37 -14.75 3.87 24.95
CA ASP A 37 -14.05 2.58 24.78
C ASP A 37 -13.82 2.38 23.26
N SER A 38 -13.25 3.39 22.59
CA SER A 38 -12.97 3.38 21.14
C SER A 38 -11.70 2.62 20.74
N GLN A 39 -11.07 1.91 21.69
CA GLN A 39 -9.84 1.13 21.51
C GLN A 39 -10.02 -0.33 21.95
N SER A 40 -11.24 -0.74 22.33
CA SER A 40 -11.48 -2.07 22.90
C SER A 40 -11.42 -3.21 21.88
N ASP A 41 -11.44 -2.88 20.59
CA ASP A 41 -11.39 -3.79 19.44
C ASP A 41 -10.09 -3.66 18.62
N TRP A 42 -9.12 -2.86 19.08
CA TRP A 42 -7.83 -2.71 18.40
C TRP A 42 -6.97 -3.97 18.56
N PRO A 43 -6.17 -4.33 17.54
CA PRO A 43 -5.31 -5.50 17.63
C PRO A 43 -4.13 -5.25 18.58
N GLU A 44 -3.67 -6.31 19.26
CA GLU A 44 -2.48 -6.25 20.12
C GLU A 44 -1.16 -6.25 19.32
N LYS A 45 -1.23 -6.68 18.05
CA LYS A 45 -0.11 -6.74 17.11
C LYS A 45 -0.58 -6.54 15.68
N ILE A 46 0.32 -6.11 14.79
CA ILE A 46 0.09 -6.06 13.34
C ILE A 46 1.13 -6.88 12.59
N ARG A 47 0.70 -7.48 11.50
CA ARG A 47 1.55 -8.20 10.54
C ARG A 47 1.83 -7.28 9.36
N PHE A 48 3.11 -7.05 9.08
CA PHE A 48 3.58 -6.17 8.02
C PHE A 48 4.27 -6.98 6.91
N ALA A 49 3.90 -6.69 5.66
CA ALA A 49 4.62 -7.17 4.48
C ALA A 49 5.02 -6.01 3.58
N ALA A 50 5.99 -6.23 2.70
CA ALA A 50 6.33 -5.32 1.62
C ALA A 50 6.38 -6.12 0.30
N THR A 51 5.69 -5.64 -0.72
CA THR A 51 5.71 -6.28 -2.03
C THR A 51 7.01 -6.01 -2.78
N GLY A 52 7.37 -6.91 -3.69
CA GLY A 52 8.67 -6.86 -4.37
C GLY A 52 9.86 -7.31 -3.52
N ILE A 53 9.61 -7.86 -2.33
CA ILE A 53 10.62 -8.48 -1.47
C ILE A 53 10.16 -9.90 -1.15
N GLU A 54 10.89 -10.89 -1.64
CA GLU A 54 10.55 -12.30 -1.45
C GLU A 54 11.27 -12.88 -0.23
N GLY A 55 10.48 -13.50 0.65
CA GLY A 55 10.99 -14.19 1.83
C GLY A 55 11.33 -13.28 3.01
N LEU A 56 11.43 -13.90 4.19
CA LEU A 56 11.62 -13.20 5.46
C LEU A 56 13.00 -12.57 5.60
N GLU A 57 14.04 -13.24 5.08
CA GLU A 57 15.43 -12.81 5.26
C GLU A 57 15.69 -11.45 4.60
N GLN A 58 15.27 -11.29 3.34
CA GLN A 58 15.40 -10.03 2.62
C GLN A 58 14.50 -8.95 3.23
N LEU A 59 13.27 -9.29 3.62
CA LEU A 59 12.37 -8.34 4.29
C LEU A 59 12.96 -7.80 5.59
N GLN A 60 13.59 -8.67 6.40
CA GLN A 60 14.30 -8.26 7.61
C GLN A 60 15.52 -7.40 7.30
N LEU A 61 16.32 -7.79 6.29
CA LEU A 61 17.49 -7.01 5.88
C LEU A 61 17.10 -5.57 5.52
N GLU A 62 16.00 -5.40 4.79
CA GLU A 62 15.57 -4.11 4.28
C GLU A 62 14.78 -3.27 5.28
N PHE A 63 13.85 -3.89 6.03
CA PHE A 63 12.83 -3.18 6.81
C PHE A 63 12.92 -3.33 8.32
N GLU A 64 13.86 -4.10 8.89
CA GLU A 64 13.93 -4.28 10.36
C GLU A 64 14.01 -2.93 11.12
N PRO A 65 14.83 -1.94 10.71
CA PRO A 65 14.85 -0.64 11.37
C PRO A 65 13.51 0.11 11.29
N PHE A 66 12.84 0.02 10.14
CA PHE A 66 11.51 0.59 9.96
C PHE A 66 10.46 -0.11 10.85
N ARG A 67 10.49 -1.44 10.94
CA ARG A 67 9.62 -2.25 11.80
C ARG A 67 9.78 -1.85 13.27
N GLU A 68 11.02 -1.76 13.76
CA GLU A 68 11.30 -1.35 15.14
C GLU A 68 10.77 0.07 15.43
N LYS A 69 10.96 1.01 14.49
CA LYS A 69 10.45 2.36 14.66
C LYS A 69 8.93 2.43 14.57
N LEU A 70 8.31 1.64 13.70
CA LEU A 70 6.86 1.53 13.59
C LEU A 70 6.25 0.98 14.88
N GLU A 71 6.86 -0.07 15.46
CA GLU A 71 6.49 -0.62 16.78
C GLU A 71 6.62 0.43 17.89
N GLU A 72 7.70 1.23 17.89
CA GLU A 72 7.90 2.31 18.86
C GLU A 72 6.79 3.37 18.79
N VAL A 73 6.44 3.84 17.59
CA VAL A 73 5.48 4.94 17.41
C VAL A 73 4.03 4.48 17.58
N LEU A 74 3.70 3.24 17.22
CA LEU A 74 2.37 2.66 17.41
C LEU A 74 2.15 2.13 18.83
N GLY A 75 3.22 1.76 19.53
CA GLY A 75 3.13 1.16 20.86
C GLY A 75 2.51 -0.25 20.88
N LEU A 76 2.64 -1.00 19.77
CA LEU A 76 2.13 -2.36 19.60
C LEU A 76 3.11 -3.20 18.78
N GLU A 77 3.09 -4.52 18.95
CA GLU A 77 4.03 -5.44 18.30
C GLU A 77 3.84 -5.45 16.77
N VAL A 78 4.94 -5.34 16.02
CA VAL A 78 4.93 -5.42 14.55
C VAL A 78 5.69 -6.69 14.14
N GLU A 79 5.01 -7.65 13.54
CA GLU A 79 5.61 -8.89 13.03
C GLU A 79 5.73 -8.83 11.51
N PHE A 80 6.83 -9.35 10.96
CA PHE A 80 6.93 -9.51 9.51
C PHE A 80 6.11 -10.70 9.01
N PHE A 81 5.46 -10.49 7.87
CA PHE A 81 4.81 -11.52 7.07
C PHE A 81 5.55 -11.67 5.75
N ALA A 82 6.17 -12.83 5.54
CA ALA A 82 6.93 -13.11 4.33
C ALA A 82 6.00 -13.43 3.16
N LEU A 83 6.26 -12.80 2.01
CA LEU A 83 5.59 -13.09 0.75
C LEU A 83 6.45 -14.03 -0.10
N SER A 84 5.78 -14.91 -0.86
CA SER A 84 6.44 -15.72 -1.89
C SER A 84 6.54 -15.01 -3.23
N ASP A 85 5.64 -14.07 -3.50
CA ASP A 85 5.61 -13.22 -4.68
C ASP A 85 4.65 -12.03 -4.43
N ARG A 86 4.59 -11.10 -5.38
CA ARG A 86 3.68 -9.94 -5.39
C ARG A 86 2.19 -10.34 -5.31
N ALA A 87 1.78 -11.34 -6.09
CA ALA A 87 0.38 -11.78 -6.16
C ALA A 87 -0.13 -12.33 -4.80
N THR A 88 0.77 -12.91 -4.01
CA THR A 88 0.48 -13.45 -2.67
C THR A 88 -0.04 -12.36 -1.74
N ALA A 89 0.40 -11.11 -1.89
CA ALA A 89 0.01 -10.00 -1.02
C ALA A 89 -1.50 -9.71 -1.08
N VAL A 90 -2.10 -9.78 -2.27
CA VAL A 90 -3.55 -9.57 -2.46
C VAL A 90 -4.34 -10.59 -1.66
N THR A 91 -4.04 -11.88 -1.84
CA THR A 91 -4.73 -12.94 -1.10
C THR A 91 -4.42 -12.93 0.39
N ALA A 92 -3.20 -12.56 0.79
CA ALA A 92 -2.83 -12.47 2.20
C ALA A 92 -3.63 -11.39 2.92
N LEU A 93 -3.87 -10.25 2.27
CA LEU A 93 -4.69 -9.17 2.82
C LEU A 93 -6.17 -9.58 2.87
N GLU A 94 -6.69 -10.16 1.77
CA GLU A 94 -8.09 -10.62 1.65
C GLU A 94 -8.46 -11.65 2.73
N TYR A 95 -7.58 -12.64 2.98
CA TYR A 95 -7.82 -13.73 3.92
C TYR A 95 -7.30 -13.46 5.34
N ASP A 96 -7.10 -12.19 5.71
CA ASP A 96 -6.69 -11.78 7.06
C ASP A 96 -5.38 -12.46 7.52
N GLN A 97 -4.41 -12.58 6.61
CA GLN A 97 -3.08 -13.14 6.89
C GLN A 97 -2.02 -12.06 7.16
N VAL A 98 -2.22 -10.85 6.62
CA VAL A 98 -1.40 -9.67 6.85
C VAL A 98 -2.31 -8.47 7.12
N ASP A 99 -1.84 -7.54 7.96
CA ASP A 99 -2.64 -6.39 8.41
C ASP A 99 -2.27 -5.11 7.68
N MET A 100 -0.98 -4.96 7.33
CA MET A 100 -0.45 -3.83 6.57
C MET A 100 0.52 -4.29 5.49
N VAL A 101 0.40 -3.70 4.30
CA VAL A 101 1.28 -4.01 3.17
C VAL A 101 1.84 -2.72 2.59
N MET A 102 3.16 -2.58 2.54
CA MET A 102 3.79 -1.59 1.66
C MET A 102 3.79 -2.14 0.23
N SER A 103 3.15 -1.44 -0.69
CA SER A 103 2.75 -1.97 -2.00
C SER A 103 2.96 -0.94 -3.11
N GLY A 104 3.09 -1.43 -4.35
CA GLY A 104 2.90 -0.59 -5.53
C GLY A 104 1.42 -0.32 -5.80
N GLY A 105 1.13 0.73 -6.57
CA GLY A 105 -0.25 1.13 -6.87
C GLY A 105 -1.06 0.08 -7.64
N ALA A 106 -0.44 -0.67 -8.56
CA ALA A 106 -1.13 -1.69 -9.34
C ALA A 106 -1.63 -2.84 -8.47
N GLU A 107 -0.86 -3.24 -7.47
CA GLU A 107 -1.25 -4.25 -6.48
C GLU A 107 -2.33 -3.71 -5.55
N TYR A 108 -2.24 -2.44 -5.13
CA TYR A 108 -3.30 -1.80 -4.36
C TYR A 108 -4.66 -1.82 -5.08
N VAL A 109 -4.69 -1.56 -6.39
CA VAL A 109 -5.93 -1.65 -7.18
C VAL A 109 -6.53 -3.06 -7.12
N MET A 110 -5.70 -4.10 -7.18
CA MET A 110 -6.16 -5.49 -7.03
C MET A 110 -6.67 -5.76 -5.60
N MET A 111 -5.96 -5.30 -4.57
CA MET A 111 -6.36 -5.46 -3.16
C MET A 111 -7.70 -4.77 -2.88
N ARG A 112 -7.87 -3.53 -3.37
CA ARG A 112 -9.09 -2.72 -3.22
C ARG A 112 -10.28 -3.32 -3.95
N ALA A 113 -10.04 -4.00 -5.07
CA ALA A 113 -11.10 -4.64 -5.82
C ALA A 113 -11.50 -6.00 -5.23
N ALA A 114 -10.54 -6.74 -4.63
CA ALA A 114 -10.84 -7.94 -3.84
C ALA A 114 -11.69 -7.62 -2.60
N ASP A 115 -11.43 -6.49 -1.92
CA ASP A 115 -12.29 -5.97 -0.85
C ASP A 115 -12.31 -4.42 -0.85
N GLU A 116 -13.51 -3.86 -1.06
CA GLU A 116 -13.75 -2.41 -1.12
C GLU A 116 -13.47 -1.67 0.20
N ASN A 117 -13.25 -2.38 1.31
CA ASN A 117 -12.88 -1.80 2.60
C ASN A 117 -11.36 -1.70 2.79
N THR A 118 -10.54 -2.24 1.89
CA THR A 118 -9.08 -2.09 1.91
C THR A 118 -8.69 -0.63 1.77
N GLN A 119 -7.99 -0.01 2.72
CA GLN A 119 -7.76 1.45 2.70
C GLN A 119 -6.28 1.83 2.54
N PRO A 120 -5.97 2.92 1.82
CA PRO A 120 -4.65 3.52 1.89
C PRO A 120 -4.41 4.13 3.28
N VAL A 121 -3.22 3.91 3.83
CA VAL A 121 -2.78 4.50 5.11
C VAL A 121 -1.94 5.74 4.85
N ALA A 122 -0.91 5.60 4.02
CA ALA A 122 -0.08 6.72 3.58
C ALA A 122 0.59 6.35 2.26
N ALA A 123 0.75 7.33 1.37
CA ALA A 123 1.60 7.19 0.20
C ALA A 123 3.02 7.63 0.54
N LEU A 124 4.00 7.02 -0.13
CA LEU A 124 5.40 7.41 -0.09
C LEU A 124 5.75 8.03 -1.44
N THR A 125 5.98 9.35 -1.47
CA THR A 125 6.17 10.06 -2.74
C THR A 125 7.34 9.49 -3.53
N ARG A 126 7.24 9.42 -4.86
CA ARG A 126 8.35 8.96 -5.69
C ARG A 126 8.67 9.96 -6.80
N PRO A 127 9.44 11.04 -6.51
CA PRO A 127 9.78 12.04 -7.51
C PRO A 127 10.46 11.41 -8.74
N GLY A 128 9.96 11.71 -9.93
CA GLY A 128 10.53 11.17 -11.17
C GLY A 128 10.21 9.69 -11.43
N TYR A 129 9.22 9.13 -10.73
CA TYR A 129 8.79 7.74 -10.94
C TYR A 129 8.02 7.58 -12.25
N LEU A 130 8.77 7.19 -13.28
CA LEU A 130 8.32 7.05 -14.67
C LEU A 130 8.69 5.66 -15.19
N PRO A 131 7.81 4.98 -15.94
CA PRO A 131 8.14 3.72 -16.59
C PRO A 131 8.84 4.01 -17.93
N LEU A 132 9.86 3.22 -18.23
CA LEU A 132 10.62 3.26 -19.48
C LEU A 132 10.60 1.88 -20.13
N ILE A 133 10.75 1.88 -21.46
CA ILE A 133 11.17 0.72 -22.24
C ILE A 133 12.51 1.07 -22.86
N ILE A 134 13.53 0.26 -22.61
CA ILE A 134 14.89 0.48 -23.10
C ILE A 134 15.36 -0.67 -23.99
N ALA A 135 16.33 -0.40 -24.86
CA ALA A 135 17.02 -1.39 -25.67
C ALA A 135 18.52 -1.10 -25.69
N HIS A 136 19.34 -2.08 -26.08
CA HIS A 136 20.77 -1.82 -26.35
C HIS A 136 20.90 -0.83 -27.51
N ALA A 137 21.79 0.15 -27.39
CA ALA A 137 21.99 1.18 -28.41
C ALA A 137 22.46 0.60 -29.76
N ASP A 138 23.11 -0.57 -29.75
CA ASP A 138 23.57 -1.27 -30.96
C ASP A 138 22.51 -2.20 -31.59
N SER A 139 21.31 -2.29 -31.01
CA SER A 139 20.23 -3.18 -31.48
C SER A 139 19.48 -2.66 -32.70
N GLY A 140 19.55 -1.34 -32.96
CA GLY A 140 18.74 -0.66 -33.97
C GLY A 140 17.25 -0.50 -33.59
N ILE A 141 16.90 -0.70 -32.31
CA ILE A 141 15.57 -0.43 -31.75
C ILE A 141 15.60 0.99 -31.16
N GLU A 142 14.93 1.94 -31.81
CA GLU A 142 14.98 3.36 -31.42
C GLU A 142 13.60 3.91 -31.02
N THR A 143 12.52 3.29 -31.50
CA THR A 143 11.16 3.74 -31.27
C THR A 143 10.26 2.60 -30.81
N ILE A 144 9.17 2.92 -30.11
CA ILE A 144 8.20 1.92 -29.66
C ILE A 144 7.70 1.01 -30.79
N GLY A 145 7.61 1.52 -32.03
CA GLY A 145 7.21 0.74 -33.21
C GLY A 145 8.20 -0.36 -33.61
N ASP A 146 9.47 -0.21 -33.25
CA ASP A 146 10.53 -1.19 -33.54
C ASP A 146 10.46 -2.43 -32.64
N LEU A 147 9.61 -2.40 -31.60
CA LEU A 147 9.40 -3.50 -30.66
C LEU A 147 8.58 -4.66 -31.25
N LYS A 148 8.02 -4.51 -32.46
CA LYS A 148 7.20 -5.57 -33.07
C LYS A 148 8.00 -6.84 -33.33
N GLY A 149 7.55 -7.94 -32.73
CA GLY A 149 8.18 -9.26 -32.76
C GLY A 149 9.43 -9.36 -31.89
N LYS A 150 9.64 -8.43 -30.96
CA LYS A 150 10.79 -8.41 -30.04
C LYS A 150 10.48 -9.10 -28.73
N ARG A 151 11.54 -9.60 -28.10
CA ARG A 151 11.53 -10.18 -26.76
C ARG A 151 11.72 -9.07 -25.74
N ILE A 152 10.77 -8.88 -24.83
CA ILE A 152 10.83 -7.83 -23.82
C ILE A 152 10.93 -8.47 -22.45
N ALA A 153 12.00 -8.18 -21.71
CA ALA A 153 12.11 -8.52 -20.30
C ALA A 153 11.23 -7.56 -19.48
N MET A 154 10.37 -8.14 -18.65
CA MET A 154 9.44 -7.43 -17.78
C MET A 154 9.55 -8.00 -16.36
N ASP A 155 9.12 -7.21 -15.39
CA ASP A 155 8.93 -7.70 -14.03
C ASP A 155 7.69 -8.61 -13.96
N SER A 156 7.49 -9.21 -12.79
CA SER A 156 6.31 -9.99 -12.43
C SER A 156 4.99 -9.20 -12.56
N VAL A 157 3.91 -9.96 -12.75
CA VAL A 157 2.53 -9.45 -12.69
C VAL A 157 2.31 -8.73 -11.36
N GLY A 158 1.64 -7.58 -11.40
CA GLY A 158 1.46 -6.69 -10.25
C GLY A 158 2.47 -5.54 -10.19
N SER A 159 3.60 -5.64 -10.90
CA SER A 159 4.54 -4.50 -11.00
C SER A 159 3.89 -3.34 -11.76
N THR A 160 3.86 -2.15 -11.14
CA THR A 160 3.25 -0.96 -11.75
C THR A 160 4.11 -0.45 -12.90
N SER A 161 5.39 -0.21 -12.63
CA SER A 161 6.33 0.47 -13.54
C SER A 161 7.04 -0.45 -14.51
N ALA A 162 7.18 -1.74 -14.19
CA ALA A 162 7.90 -2.71 -15.02
C ALA A 162 7.01 -3.84 -15.55
N TYR A 163 5.68 -3.72 -15.40
CA TYR A 163 4.73 -4.63 -16.06
C TYR A 163 3.47 -3.91 -16.55
N LEU A 164 2.61 -3.40 -15.66
CA LEU A 164 1.29 -2.88 -16.01
C LEU A 164 1.38 -1.68 -16.96
N MET A 165 2.15 -0.66 -16.59
CA MET A 165 2.21 0.58 -17.35
C MET A 165 3.00 0.47 -18.66
N PRO A 166 4.15 -0.23 -18.73
CA PRO A 166 4.77 -0.56 -20.01
C PRO A 166 3.86 -1.37 -20.94
N SER A 167 3.08 -2.31 -20.40
CA SER A 167 2.08 -3.06 -21.18
C SER A 167 1.03 -2.13 -21.76
N LYS A 168 0.51 -1.19 -20.94
CA LYS A 168 -0.41 -0.16 -21.41
C LYS A 168 0.21 0.71 -22.51
N MET A 169 1.45 1.14 -22.36
CA MET A 169 2.17 1.95 -23.36
C MET A 169 2.24 1.23 -24.71
N LEU A 170 2.48 -0.08 -24.70
CA LEU A 170 2.48 -0.91 -25.92
C LEU A 170 1.08 -0.99 -26.54
N VAL A 171 0.04 -1.25 -25.74
CA VAL A 171 -1.35 -1.29 -26.24
C VAL A 171 -1.80 0.06 -26.80
N ASP A 172 -1.49 1.15 -26.12
CA ASP A 172 -1.79 2.52 -26.58
C ASP A 172 -1.06 2.86 -27.89
N ALA A 173 0.11 2.26 -28.12
CA ALA A 173 0.83 2.32 -29.40
C ALA A 173 0.29 1.37 -30.49
N GLY A 174 -0.80 0.65 -30.20
CA GLY A 174 -1.49 -0.22 -31.14
C GLY A 174 -0.95 -1.65 -31.21
N PHE A 175 -0.15 -2.07 -30.23
CA PHE A 175 0.31 -3.46 -30.13
C PHE A 175 -0.79 -4.37 -29.59
N ASP A 176 -0.83 -5.56 -30.15
CA ASP A 176 -1.51 -6.72 -29.56
C ASP A 176 -0.44 -7.52 -28.81
N LEU A 177 -0.49 -7.54 -27.48
CA LEU A 177 0.61 -8.07 -26.66
C LEU A 177 0.85 -9.57 -26.91
N ASP A 178 -0.19 -10.34 -27.21
CA ASP A 178 -0.09 -11.79 -27.48
C ASP A 178 0.50 -12.09 -28.86
N ARG A 179 0.28 -11.20 -29.84
CA ARG A 179 0.70 -11.41 -31.23
C ARG A 179 1.99 -10.69 -31.58
N ASP A 180 2.13 -9.46 -31.11
CA ASP A 180 3.12 -8.52 -31.62
C ASP A 180 4.35 -8.41 -30.71
N ILE A 181 4.35 -8.97 -29.49
CA ILE A 181 5.47 -8.96 -28.54
C ILE A 181 5.68 -10.38 -27.97
N GLU A 182 6.91 -10.69 -27.56
CA GLU A 182 7.22 -11.86 -26.74
C GLU A 182 7.66 -11.41 -25.33
N SER A 183 6.72 -11.38 -24.37
CA SER A 183 6.99 -10.92 -23.01
C SER A 183 7.61 -12.02 -22.14
N TYR A 184 8.71 -11.69 -21.48
CA TYR A 184 9.39 -12.54 -20.50
C TYR A 184 9.26 -11.93 -19.10
N LEU A 185 8.45 -12.55 -18.23
CA LEU A 185 8.31 -12.13 -16.83
C LEU A 185 9.47 -12.74 -16.04
N LEU A 186 10.52 -11.96 -15.81
CA LEU A 186 11.78 -12.44 -15.24
C LEU A 186 12.02 -11.98 -13.80
N GLY A 187 11.20 -11.05 -13.28
CA GLY A 187 11.41 -10.47 -11.95
C GLY A 187 12.83 -9.94 -11.82
N ASP A 188 13.53 -10.31 -10.75
CA ASP A 188 14.90 -9.87 -10.47
C ASP A 188 15.93 -10.28 -11.55
N ALA A 189 15.66 -11.33 -12.31
CA ALA A 189 16.55 -11.79 -13.37
C ALA A 189 16.46 -10.95 -14.67
N MET A 190 15.53 -10.00 -14.73
CA MET A 190 15.30 -9.14 -15.89
C MET A 190 16.54 -8.36 -16.32
N TYR A 191 17.26 -7.76 -15.36
CA TYR A 191 18.42 -6.91 -15.63
C TYR A 191 19.55 -7.69 -16.30
N GLU A 192 19.95 -8.81 -15.69
CA GLU A 192 21.02 -9.67 -16.20
C GLU A 192 20.68 -10.29 -17.55
N ALA A 193 19.43 -10.73 -17.75
CA ALA A 193 18.98 -11.27 -19.03
C ALA A 193 19.04 -10.22 -20.15
N PHE A 194 18.67 -8.97 -19.84
CA PHE A 194 18.77 -7.87 -20.79
C PHE A 194 20.22 -7.52 -21.11
N LEU A 195 21.11 -7.38 -20.12
CA LEU A 195 22.53 -7.13 -20.35
C LEU A 195 23.20 -8.22 -21.19
N ALA A 196 22.84 -9.49 -20.92
CA ALA A 196 23.30 -10.65 -21.68
C ALA A 196 22.72 -10.74 -23.11
N LYS A 197 21.83 -9.80 -23.49
CA LYS A 197 21.10 -9.77 -24.77
C LYS A 197 20.23 -11.01 -24.99
N GLU A 198 19.79 -11.65 -23.89
CA GLU A 198 18.80 -12.73 -23.94
C GLU A 198 17.42 -12.20 -24.28
N THR A 199 17.14 -10.92 -23.98
CA THR A 199 16.00 -10.15 -24.49
C THR A 199 16.47 -8.99 -25.37
N ASP A 200 15.57 -8.47 -26.21
CA ASP A 200 15.87 -7.39 -27.14
C ASP A 200 15.61 -5.99 -26.52
N ALA A 201 14.68 -5.94 -25.56
CA ALA A 201 14.33 -4.74 -24.79
C ALA A 201 13.99 -5.13 -23.35
N MET A 202 13.93 -4.12 -22.47
CA MET A 202 13.60 -4.29 -21.05
C MET A 202 12.75 -3.13 -20.56
N THR A 203 11.81 -3.41 -19.66
CA THR A 203 11.09 -2.37 -18.93
C THR A 203 11.84 -1.99 -17.66
N ILE A 204 11.89 -0.71 -17.34
CA ILE A 204 12.63 -0.21 -16.17
C ILE A 204 12.01 1.10 -15.68
N THR A 205 12.32 1.54 -14.47
CA THR A 205 12.00 2.91 -14.03
C THR A 205 13.05 3.89 -14.55
N ARG A 206 12.72 5.18 -14.65
CA ARG A 206 13.74 6.20 -14.96
C ARG A 206 14.88 6.22 -13.94
N LEU A 207 14.58 6.13 -12.66
CA LEU A 207 15.60 6.18 -11.60
C LEU A 207 16.58 5.00 -11.73
N ASN A 208 16.07 3.78 -11.90
CA ASN A 208 16.93 2.61 -12.10
C ASN A 208 17.68 2.67 -13.44
N TYR A 209 17.13 3.33 -14.46
CA TYR A 209 17.87 3.58 -15.71
C TYR A 209 19.03 4.55 -15.52
N GLU A 210 18.86 5.58 -14.70
CA GLU A 210 19.92 6.53 -14.34
C GLU A 210 21.06 5.82 -13.58
N GLU A 211 20.72 4.98 -12.60
CA GLU A 211 21.70 4.11 -11.91
C GLU A 211 22.42 3.18 -12.89
N MET A 212 21.66 2.51 -13.77
CA MET A 212 22.20 1.60 -14.78
C MET A 212 23.21 2.26 -15.73
N ILE A 213 22.97 3.49 -16.19
CA ILE A 213 23.93 4.19 -17.07
C ILE A 213 25.16 4.68 -16.30
N GLU A 214 25.04 4.95 -15.00
CA GLU A 214 26.19 5.27 -14.13
C GLU A 214 27.08 4.04 -13.92
N GLU A 215 26.48 2.87 -13.74
CA GLU A 215 27.19 1.60 -13.52
C GLU A 215 27.81 1.03 -14.80
N GLU A 216 27.02 0.90 -15.87
CA GLU A 216 27.43 0.22 -17.11
C GLU A 216 28.15 1.17 -18.09
N GLY A 217 27.72 2.43 -18.11
CA GLY A 217 28.29 3.49 -18.94
C GLY A 217 27.29 4.18 -19.88
N GLU A 218 27.51 5.48 -20.07
CA GLU A 218 26.70 6.32 -20.96
C GLU A 218 26.70 5.84 -22.41
N GLY A 219 25.53 5.92 -23.06
CA GLY A 219 25.36 5.64 -24.48
C GLY A 219 25.27 4.15 -24.86
N LEU A 220 25.28 3.24 -23.88
CA LEU A 220 25.09 1.81 -24.11
C LEU A 220 23.63 1.43 -24.39
N PHE A 221 22.69 2.25 -23.96
CA PHE A 221 21.26 1.98 -24.04
C PHE A 221 20.51 3.12 -24.72
N THR A 222 19.35 2.79 -25.27
CA THR A 222 18.41 3.73 -25.89
C THR A 222 17.08 3.64 -25.18
N VAL A 223 16.54 4.78 -24.76
CA VAL A 223 15.16 4.89 -24.26
C VAL A 223 14.23 4.85 -25.46
N VAL A 224 13.55 3.72 -25.64
CA VAL A 224 12.66 3.42 -26.75
C VAL A 224 11.28 4.05 -26.55
N ALA A 225 10.82 4.06 -25.30
CA ALA A 225 9.57 4.69 -24.88
C ALA A 225 9.65 5.15 -23.43
N GLU A 226 8.91 6.20 -23.11
CA GLU A 226 8.78 6.75 -21.77
C GLU A 226 7.30 7.03 -21.49
N GLY A 227 6.84 6.60 -20.32
CA GLY A 227 5.47 6.81 -19.86
C GLY A 227 5.30 8.09 -19.04
N GLN A 228 4.08 8.27 -18.54
CA GLN A 228 3.74 9.36 -17.63
C GLN A 228 4.13 9.03 -16.19
N GLU A 229 4.14 10.05 -15.34
CA GLU A 229 4.42 9.91 -13.91
C GLU A 229 3.40 8.96 -13.27
N LEU A 230 3.91 8.05 -12.46
CA LEU A 230 3.12 7.00 -11.83
C LEU A 230 2.65 7.47 -10.46
N PRO A 231 1.49 6.97 -9.97
CA PRO A 231 1.12 7.19 -8.60
C PRO A 231 2.15 6.55 -7.66
N ASN A 232 2.21 7.11 -6.45
CA ASN A 232 3.15 6.74 -5.42
C ASN A 232 2.93 5.32 -4.92
N ASP A 233 4.01 4.68 -4.46
CA ASP A 233 3.89 3.50 -3.62
C ASP A 233 3.16 3.89 -2.31
N LEU A 234 2.55 2.92 -1.64
CA LEU A 234 1.73 3.20 -0.46
C LEU A 234 1.76 2.07 0.55
N ILE A 235 1.43 2.43 1.78
CA ILE A 235 1.06 1.50 2.83
C ILE A 235 -0.45 1.31 2.78
N VAL A 236 -0.89 0.06 2.69
CA VAL A 236 -2.29 -0.37 2.60
C VAL A 236 -2.68 -1.07 3.88
N ALA A 237 -3.85 -0.75 4.43
CA ALA A 237 -4.44 -1.44 5.58
C ALA A 237 -5.47 -2.48 5.15
N SER A 238 -5.44 -3.61 5.85
CA SER A 238 -6.39 -4.70 5.70
C SER A 238 -7.84 -4.25 5.95
N PRO A 239 -8.82 -4.76 5.18
CA PRO A 239 -10.24 -4.47 5.40
C PRO A 239 -10.77 -5.03 6.72
N HIS A 240 -10.02 -5.92 7.38
CA HIS A 240 -10.41 -6.57 8.64
C HIS A 240 -10.06 -5.74 9.88
N LEU A 241 -9.31 -4.63 9.73
CA LEU A 241 -8.96 -3.73 10.81
C LEU A 241 -10.12 -2.78 11.15
N PRO A 242 -10.35 -2.44 12.44
CA PRO A 242 -11.34 -1.44 12.80
C PRO A 242 -11.02 -0.08 12.16
N GLU A 243 -12.04 0.62 11.63
CA GLU A 243 -11.88 1.94 10.99
C GLU A 243 -11.16 2.95 11.91
N SER A 244 -11.49 2.94 13.21
CA SER A 244 -10.80 3.80 14.19
C SER A 244 -9.32 3.49 14.34
N PHE A 245 -8.93 2.23 14.12
CA PHE A 245 -7.53 1.82 14.16
C PHE A 245 -6.81 2.23 12.87
N ILE A 246 -7.46 2.11 11.70
CA ILE A 246 -6.91 2.61 10.43
C ILE A 246 -6.65 4.13 10.51
N GLN A 247 -7.59 4.91 11.07
CA GLN A 247 -7.36 6.34 11.29
C GLN A 247 -6.17 6.59 12.21
N HIS A 248 -6.02 5.79 13.27
CA HIS A 248 -4.86 5.89 14.15
C HIS A 248 -3.54 5.56 13.43
N LEU A 249 -3.52 4.57 12.54
CA LEU A 249 -2.35 4.26 11.71
C LEU A 249 -1.99 5.44 10.79
N GLN A 250 -3.00 6.02 10.13
CA GLN A 250 -2.83 7.19 9.25
C GLN A 250 -2.21 8.37 10.02
N ASP A 251 -2.83 8.75 11.13
CA ASP A 251 -2.37 9.87 11.95
C ASP A 251 -0.94 9.62 12.47
N THR A 252 -0.68 8.43 13.02
CA THR A 252 0.62 8.11 13.62
C THR A 252 1.75 8.08 12.60
N ILE A 253 1.52 7.49 11.42
CA ILE A 253 2.54 7.46 10.36
C ILE A 253 2.83 8.86 9.85
N LEU A 254 1.80 9.68 9.60
CA LEU A 254 1.99 11.04 9.10
C LEU A 254 2.62 11.99 10.13
N GLU A 255 2.31 11.82 11.42
CA GLU A 255 2.94 12.59 12.51
C GLU A 255 4.43 12.25 12.72
N ASN A 256 4.85 11.03 12.33
CA ASN A 256 6.22 10.53 12.50
C ASN A 256 6.94 10.31 11.17
N LYS A 257 6.46 10.94 10.09
CA LYS A 257 6.86 10.63 8.72
C LYS A 257 8.37 10.71 8.45
N GLU A 258 9.06 11.73 8.94
CA GLU A 258 10.49 11.88 8.71
C GLU A 258 11.29 10.80 9.45
N ALA A 259 10.89 10.49 10.69
CA ALA A 259 11.55 9.48 11.50
C ALA A 259 11.36 8.07 10.93
N LEU A 260 10.17 7.78 10.38
CA LEU A 260 9.88 6.51 9.72
C LEU A 260 10.64 6.39 8.39
N LEU A 261 10.65 7.45 7.57
CA LEU A 261 11.37 7.45 6.30
C LEU A 261 12.88 7.26 6.49
N GLU A 262 13.47 7.91 7.49
CA GLU A 262 14.90 7.72 7.81
C GLU A 262 15.23 6.24 8.04
N GLN A 263 14.33 5.48 8.67
CA GLN A 263 14.54 4.05 8.90
C GLN A 263 14.36 3.18 7.66
N ILE A 264 13.58 3.61 6.66
CA ILE A 264 13.51 2.91 5.37
C ILE A 264 14.85 3.04 4.63
N LEU A 265 15.53 4.18 4.76
CA LEU A 265 16.76 4.49 4.02
C LEU A 265 18.03 3.97 4.68
N ILE A 266 18.00 3.63 5.97
CA ILE A 266 19.22 3.38 6.76
C ILE A 266 20.07 2.20 6.26
N THR A 267 19.45 1.25 5.57
CA THR A 267 20.10 0.04 5.04
C THR A 267 20.76 0.28 3.67
N GLY A 268 20.33 1.31 2.93
CA GLY A 268 20.70 1.56 1.54
C GLY A 268 19.92 0.74 0.51
N GLU A 269 19.19 -0.29 0.94
CA GLU A 269 18.43 -1.19 0.04
C GLU A 269 17.20 -0.48 -0.59
N ASN A 270 16.81 0.66 -0.03
CA ASN A 270 15.62 1.41 -0.41
C ASN A 270 15.93 2.87 -0.80
N ASP A 271 17.15 3.13 -1.30
CA ASP A 271 17.62 4.46 -1.74
C ASP A 271 16.75 5.10 -2.83
N LYS A 272 15.95 4.28 -3.54
CA LYS A 272 14.89 4.72 -4.45
C LYS A 272 13.84 5.65 -3.79
N PHE A 273 13.84 5.77 -2.46
CA PHE A 273 13.01 6.66 -1.66
C PHE A 273 13.77 7.83 -1.00
N ALA A 274 15.02 8.10 -1.40
CA ALA A 274 15.87 9.10 -0.73
C ALA A 274 15.29 10.53 -0.77
N ASP A 275 14.56 10.87 -1.83
CA ASP A 275 13.88 12.16 -2.02
C ASP A 275 12.35 12.08 -1.74
N SER A 276 11.91 11.02 -1.05
CA SER A 276 10.51 10.77 -0.76
C SER A 276 10.03 11.51 0.50
N GLU A 277 8.71 11.54 0.67
CA GLU A 277 8.01 11.90 1.91
C GLU A 277 6.76 11.04 2.06
N PHE A 278 6.36 10.72 3.29
CA PHE A 278 5.01 10.21 3.51
C PHE A 278 3.98 11.34 3.38
N VAL A 279 2.92 11.05 2.64
CA VAL A 279 1.79 11.94 2.40
C VAL A 279 0.47 11.17 2.55
N ALA A 280 -0.62 11.90 2.78
CA ALA A 280 -1.95 11.32 2.69
C ALA A 280 -2.19 10.77 1.28
N ALA A 281 -2.92 9.67 1.19
CA ALA A 281 -3.27 9.01 -0.06
C ALA A 281 -4.77 8.77 -0.15
N GLU A 282 -5.33 8.94 -1.33
CA GLU A 282 -6.74 8.70 -1.61
C GLU A 282 -6.89 7.61 -2.67
N ASP A 283 -8.00 6.87 -2.63
CA ASP A 283 -8.26 5.79 -3.58
C ASP A 283 -8.25 6.26 -5.05
N SER A 284 -8.71 7.50 -5.28
CA SER A 284 -8.75 8.12 -6.60
C SER A 284 -7.38 8.47 -7.18
N ASP A 285 -6.33 8.53 -6.35
CA ASP A 285 -4.96 8.75 -6.84
C ASP A 285 -4.51 7.60 -7.77
N TYR A 286 -5.18 6.44 -7.67
CA TYR A 286 -4.85 5.22 -8.40
C TYR A 286 -5.80 4.92 -9.57
N ASP A 287 -6.72 5.84 -9.91
CA ASP A 287 -7.69 5.65 -11.01
C ASP A 287 -7.00 5.44 -12.37
N GLY A 288 -5.88 6.11 -12.62
CA GLY A 288 -5.11 5.91 -13.85
C GLY A 288 -4.56 4.48 -14.02
N LEU A 289 -4.40 3.74 -12.92
CA LEU A 289 -4.01 2.33 -12.97
C LEU A 289 -5.21 1.40 -13.25
N ARG A 290 -6.42 1.76 -12.79
CA ARG A 290 -7.66 1.07 -13.16
C ARG A 290 -7.89 1.16 -14.67
N ASP A 291 -7.72 2.35 -15.24
CA ASP A 291 -7.75 2.56 -16.70
C ASP A 291 -6.75 1.66 -17.43
N ALA A 292 -5.60 1.38 -16.82
CA ALA A 292 -4.60 0.48 -17.39
C ALA A 292 -5.03 -0.99 -17.35
N TYR A 293 -5.57 -1.46 -16.24
CA TYR A 293 -6.15 -2.81 -16.16
C TYR A 293 -7.28 -2.99 -17.18
N GLU A 294 -8.20 -2.03 -17.28
CA GLU A 294 -9.30 -2.06 -18.25
C GLU A 294 -8.79 -2.08 -19.70
N ALA A 295 -7.81 -1.24 -20.04
CA ALA A 295 -7.24 -1.19 -21.38
C ALA A 295 -6.55 -2.49 -21.79
N LEU A 296 -5.97 -3.21 -20.81
CA LEU A 296 -5.31 -4.50 -21.03
C LEU A 296 -6.29 -5.68 -20.98
N GLY A 297 -7.55 -5.46 -20.57
CA GLY A 297 -8.51 -6.54 -20.36
C GLY A 297 -8.09 -7.51 -19.26
N ILE A 298 -7.25 -7.06 -18.32
CA ILE A 298 -6.85 -7.83 -17.15
C ILE A 298 -7.95 -7.66 -16.11
N ASP A 299 -8.54 -8.78 -15.70
CA ASP A 299 -9.57 -8.76 -14.67
C ASP A 299 -8.94 -8.46 -13.31
N TYR A 300 -9.41 -7.39 -12.68
CA TYR A 300 -9.01 -6.98 -11.35
C TYR A 300 -10.20 -6.94 -10.38
N GLN A 301 -11.43 -7.18 -10.85
CA GLN A 301 -12.68 -7.05 -10.09
C GLN A 301 -13.21 -8.40 -9.59
#